data_AF-A0A067E026-F1
#
_entry.id   AF-A0A067E026-F1
#
_cell.length_a   1.000
_cell.length_b   1.000
_cell.length_c   1.000
_cell.angle_alpha   90.00
_cell.angle_beta   90.00
_cell.angle_gamma   90.00
#
_symmetry.space_group_name_H-M   'P 1'
#
loop_
_entity.id
_entity.type
_entity.pdbx_description
1 polymer ?
#
loop_
_entity_poly.entity_id
_entity_poly.type
_entity_poly.pdbx_seq_one_letter_code
_entity_poly.pdbx_strand_id
1 'polypeptide(L)'
;VYAPRLDDPYSRTFESCSTDTYTLYGPCTYQICYLYLYRSGYDGWKPESVTVYGYYTRSITFYYNTWIPDDIWYGFNYCNAASDSKSAM
;
A
#
# COMPACT_ATOMS: atom_id res chain seq x y z
N VAL A 1 4.15 10.40 0.50
CA VAL A 1 4.55 10.19 -0.91
C VAL A 1 3.30 9.77 -1.67
N TYR A 2 3.03 10.34 -2.84
CA TYR A 2 1.88 10.02 -3.68
C TYR A 2 2.36 9.53 -5.05
N ALA A 3 1.76 8.46 -5.54
CA ALA A 3 1.98 7.94 -6.89
C ALA A 3 0.64 8.03 -7.65
N PRO A 4 0.56 8.85 -8.72
CA PRO A 4 -0.69 9.06 -9.43
C PRO A 4 -1.15 7.85 -10.21
N ARG A 5 -0.21 7.03 -10.70
CA ARG A 5 -0.50 5.81 -11.43
C ARG A 5 0.61 4.79 -11.20
N LEU A 6 0.22 3.54 -10.95
CA LEU A 6 1.14 2.42 -10.74
C LEU A 6 1.07 1.42 -11.89
N ASP A 7 -0.08 1.30 -12.55
CA ASP A 7 -0.25 0.44 -13.72
C ASP A 7 0.36 1.09 -14.98
N ASP A 8 1.00 0.24 -15.79
CA ASP A 8 1.24 0.48 -17.21
C ASP A 8 0.37 -0.52 -17.99
N PRO A 9 -0.48 -0.10 -18.94
CA PRO A 9 -1.36 -0.98 -19.72
C PRO A 9 -0.65 -2.15 -20.43
N TYR A 10 0.67 -2.09 -20.63
CA TYR A 10 1.44 -3.19 -21.23
C TYR A 10 2.03 -4.18 -20.22
N SER A 11 2.00 -3.85 -18.93
CA SER A 11 2.78 -4.55 -17.89
C SER A 11 2.05 -5.71 -17.20
N ARG A 12 0.77 -5.96 -17.53
CA ARG A 12 -0.07 -7.01 -16.89
C ARG A 12 0.02 -6.96 -15.36
N THR A 13 -0.05 -5.75 -14.80
CA THR A 13 -0.04 -5.51 -13.36
C THR A 13 -1.40 -5.82 -12.75
N PHE A 14 -1.39 -6.19 -11.47
CA PHE A 14 -2.58 -6.47 -10.66
C PHE A 14 -3.38 -7.71 -11.08
N GLU A 15 -2.71 -8.63 -11.77
CA GLU A 15 -3.26 -9.94 -12.11
C GLU A 15 -3.52 -10.79 -10.85
N SER A 16 -4.39 -11.79 -10.99
CA SER A 16 -4.65 -12.72 -9.89
C SER A 16 -3.38 -13.48 -9.51
N CYS A 17 -3.13 -13.61 -8.21
CA CYS A 17 -1.97 -14.34 -7.67
C CYS A 17 -0.60 -13.81 -8.15
N SER A 18 -0.52 -12.53 -8.53
CA SER A 18 0.75 -11.87 -8.85
C SER A 18 1.33 -11.15 -7.63
N THR A 19 2.59 -10.75 -7.75
CA THR A 19 3.23 -9.78 -6.86
C THR A 19 3.94 -8.74 -7.71
N ASP A 20 3.43 -7.53 -7.72
CA ASP A 20 3.98 -6.42 -8.51
C ASP A 20 4.78 -5.49 -7.61
N THR A 21 5.98 -5.10 -8.07
CA THR A 21 6.91 -4.26 -7.30
C THR A 21 7.14 -2.94 -8.04
N TYR A 22 6.99 -1.83 -7.31
CA TYR A 22 7.15 -0.49 -7.85
C TYR A 22 8.14 0.32 -7.02
N THR A 23 8.94 1.16 -7.70
CA THR A 23 9.84 2.10 -7.06
C THR A 23 9.26 3.50 -7.15
N LEU A 24 8.99 4.11 -5.99
CA LEU A 24 8.46 5.46 -5.88
C LEU A 24 9.53 6.42 -5.38
N TYR A 25 9.70 7.54 -6.07
CA TYR A 25 10.59 8.62 -5.65
C TYR A 25 9.80 9.72 -4.96
N GLY A 26 10.33 10.22 -3.85
CA GLY A 26 9.71 11.27 -3.06
C GLY A 26 10.68 11.80 -2.01
N PRO A 27 10.25 12.79 -1.21
CA PRO A 27 11.05 13.28 -0.09
C PRO A 27 11.34 12.16 0.92
N CYS A 28 12.44 12.29 1.66
CA CYS A 28 12.73 11.40 2.78
C CYS A 28 11.54 11.40 3.77
N THR A 29 11.13 10.22 4.19
CA THR A 29 10.01 10.04 5.12
C THR A 29 10.50 9.38 6.41
N TYR A 30 9.74 9.60 7.49
CA TYR A 30 9.87 8.82 8.71
C TYR A 30 9.23 7.44 8.53
N GLN A 31 9.22 6.63 9.60
CA GLN A 31 8.57 5.33 9.59
C GLN A 31 7.15 5.42 9.03
N ILE A 32 6.90 4.69 7.94
CA ILE A 32 5.58 4.61 7.33
C ILE A 32 4.62 3.97 8.33
N CYS A 33 3.51 4.64 8.58
CA CYS A 33 2.45 4.23 9.50
C CYS A 33 1.05 4.33 8.91
N TYR A 34 0.92 4.83 7.69
CA TYR A 34 -0.35 4.85 6.95
C TYR A 34 -0.12 4.54 5.47
N LEU A 35 -1.09 3.92 4.84
CA LEU A 35 -1.11 3.65 3.41
C LEU A 35 -2.56 3.60 2.95
N TYR A 36 -2.84 4.27 1.83
CA TYR A 36 -4.14 4.24 1.17
C TYR A 36 -3.95 3.85 -0.29
N LEU A 37 -4.86 3.01 -0.77
CA LEU A 37 -4.99 2.61 -2.17
C LEU A 37 -6.19 3.34 -2.75
N TYR A 38 -6.05 3.77 -4.01
CA TYR A 38 -7.14 4.30 -4.81
C TYR A 38 -7.26 3.43 -6.05
N ARG A 39 -8.48 2.93 -6.32
CA ARG A 39 -8.79 2.14 -7.51
C ARG A 39 -9.82 2.91 -8.32
N SER A 40 -9.61 2.97 -9.63
CA SER A 40 -10.56 3.51 -10.61
C SER A 40 -10.62 2.54 -11.78
N GLY A 41 -11.81 2.24 -12.26
CA GLY A 41 -12.04 1.39 -13.43
C GLY A 41 -13.02 0.26 -13.14
N TYR A 42 -13.35 -0.51 -14.18
CA TYR A 42 -14.40 -1.53 -14.08
C TYR A 42 -13.95 -2.78 -13.32
N ASP A 43 -12.69 -3.18 -13.47
CA ASP A 43 -12.19 -4.41 -12.88
C ASP A 43 -11.96 -4.25 -11.38
N GLY A 44 -12.54 -5.16 -10.60
CA GLY A 44 -12.31 -5.23 -9.17
C GLY A 44 -10.87 -5.66 -8.87
N TRP A 45 -10.34 -5.21 -7.74
CA TRP A 45 -9.02 -5.63 -7.27
C TRP A 45 -9.07 -5.95 -5.78
N LYS A 46 -8.56 -7.12 -5.41
CA LYS A 46 -8.47 -7.60 -4.03
C LYS A 46 -7.01 -7.97 -3.73
N PRO A 47 -6.19 -7.01 -3.29
CA PRO A 47 -4.84 -7.31 -2.84
C PRO A 47 -4.89 -8.07 -1.51
N GLU A 48 -4.02 -9.05 -1.34
CA GLU A 48 -3.83 -9.71 -0.05
C GLU A 48 -3.12 -8.76 0.92
N SER A 49 -1.97 -8.23 0.51
CA SER A 49 -1.17 -7.31 1.31
C SER A 49 -0.36 -6.35 0.44
N VAL A 50 0.10 -5.26 1.06
CA VAL A 50 1.05 -4.30 0.47
C VAL A 50 2.21 -4.12 1.44
N THR A 51 3.43 -4.42 0.98
CA THR A 51 4.64 -4.21 1.77
C THR A 51 5.41 -3.00 1.23
N VAL A 52 5.71 -2.06 2.11
CA VAL A 52 6.51 -0.87 1.79
C VAL A 52 7.92 -1.05 2.32
N TYR A 53 8.89 -0.92 1.43
CA TYR A 53 10.31 -0.83 1.78
C TYR A 53 10.76 0.61 1.67
N GLY A 54 11.50 1.09 2.67
CA GLY A 54 12.14 2.39 2.62
C GLY A 54 13.63 2.26 2.91
N TYR A 55 14.44 3.13 2.32
CA TYR A 55 15.89 3.05 2.46
C TYR A 55 16.38 3.29 3.91
N TYR A 56 15.71 4.19 4.64
CA TYR A 56 16.03 4.54 6.03
C TYR A 56 14.95 4.15 7.04
N THR A 57 13.91 3.45 6.61
CA THR A 57 12.77 3.07 7.46
C THR A 57 12.62 1.55 7.50
N ARG A 58 12.00 1.01 8.54
CA ARG A 58 11.70 -0.42 8.58
C ARG A 58 10.63 -0.73 7.53
N SER A 59 10.71 -1.94 6.96
CA SER A 59 9.62 -2.44 6.13
C SER A 59 8.35 -2.58 6.97
N ILE A 60 7.20 -2.31 6.34
CA ILE A 60 5.90 -2.46 6.96
C ILE A 60 4.95 -3.11 5.97
N THR A 61 4.13 -4.04 6.45
CA THR A 61 3.11 -4.73 5.65
C THR A 61 1.71 -4.34 6.12
N PHE A 62 0.89 -3.92 5.17
CA PHE A 62 -0.53 -3.65 5.36
C PHE A 62 -1.34 -4.79 4.75
N TYR A 63 -2.21 -5.43 5.53
CA TYR A 63 -3.05 -6.53 5.08
C TYR A 63 -4.44 -6.00 4.71
N TYR A 64 -4.83 -6.18 3.45
CA TYR A 64 -6.10 -5.70 2.92
C TYR A 64 -7.12 -6.85 2.84
N ASN A 65 -6.78 -7.92 2.11
CA ASN A 65 -7.61 -9.11 1.85
C ASN A 65 -9.11 -8.80 1.59
N THR A 66 -9.40 -7.65 1.01
CA THR A 66 -10.74 -7.15 0.72
C THR A 66 -10.77 -6.47 -0.64
N TRP A 67 -11.95 -6.41 -1.27
CA TRP A 67 -12.13 -5.69 -2.51
C TRP A 67 -11.94 -4.20 -2.27
N ILE A 68 -11.06 -3.56 -3.04
CA ILE A 68 -10.85 -2.12 -2.95
C ILE A 68 -12.04 -1.39 -3.60
N PRO A 69 -12.73 -0.50 -2.86
CA PRO A 69 -13.84 0.29 -3.40
C PRO A 69 -13.44 1.09 -4.64
N ASP A 70 -14.40 1.33 -5.53
CA ASP A 70 -14.22 2.23 -6.66
C ASP A 70 -14.20 3.69 -6.20
N ASP A 71 -13.31 4.48 -6.78
CA ASP A 71 -13.25 5.93 -6.65
C ASP A 71 -13.18 6.49 -5.21
N ILE A 72 -12.65 5.69 -4.28
CA ILE A 72 -12.47 6.08 -2.88
C ILE A 72 -11.10 5.63 -2.39
N TRP A 73 -10.45 6.49 -1.59
CA TRP A 73 -9.23 6.13 -0.86
C TRP A 73 -9.54 5.13 0.25
N TYR A 74 -9.02 3.92 0.14
CA TYR A 74 -9.20 2.85 1.12
C TYR A 74 -7.86 2.42 1.71
N GLY A 75 -7.77 2.34 3.04
CA GLY A 75 -6.51 2.00 3.68
C GLY A 75 -6.52 2.20 5.18
N PHE A 76 -5.31 2.28 5.74
CA PHE A 76 -5.09 2.24 7.18
C PHE A 76 -4.23 3.41 7.63
N ASN A 77 -4.50 3.91 8.85
CA ASN A 77 -3.67 4.89 9.53
C ASN A 77 -3.39 4.43 10.96
N TYR A 78 -2.17 3.95 11.18
CA TYR A 78 -1.67 3.42 12.45
C TYR A 78 -0.67 4.36 13.12
N CYS A 79 -0.59 5.62 12.70
CA CYS A 79 0.41 6.55 13.22
C CYS A 79 0.27 6.82 14.73
N ASN A 80 -0.92 6.62 15.28
CA ASN A 80 -1.16 6.71 16.72
C ASN A 80 -1.02 5.35 17.45
N ALA A 81 -1.15 4.23 16.74
CA ALA A 81 -1.02 2.88 17.29
C ALA A 81 0.44 2.39 17.34
N ALA A 82 1.34 3.01 16.57
CA ALA A 82 2.78 2.78 16.64
C ALA A 82 3.39 3.16 18.02
N SER A 83 2.65 3.89 18.84
CA SER A 83 2.98 4.17 20.24
C SER A 83 2.66 3.00 21.18
N ASP A 84 1.69 2.13 20.84
CA ASP A 84 1.21 1.04 21.69
C ASP A 84 1.85 -0.32 21.39
N SER A 85 2.62 -0.45 20.32
CA SER A 85 3.29 -1.72 19.97
C SER A 85 4.52 -2.04 20.86
N LYS A 86 4.76 -1.26 21.93
CA LYS A 86 5.78 -1.59 22.95
C LYS A 86 5.27 -2.52 24.06
N SER A 87 4.05 -3.04 23.98
CA SER A 87 3.55 -4.01 24.96
C SER A 87 2.66 -5.07 24.33
N ALA A 88 3.29 -6.04 23.66
CA ALA A 88 2.70 -7.35 23.45
C ALA A 88 3.83 -8.39 23.25
N MET A 89 4.19 -8.99 24.39
CA MET A 89 4.81 -10.31 24.67
C MET A 89 5.93 -10.86 23.77
#